data_AF-A0A1X1Y517-F1
#
_entry.id   AF-A0A1X1Y517-F1
#
_cell.length_a   1.000
_cell.length_b   1.000
_cell.length_c   1.000
_cell.angle_alpha   90.00
_cell.angle_beta   90.00
_cell.angle_gamma   90.00
#
_symmetry.space_group_name_H-M   'P 1'
#
loop_
_entity.id
_entity.type
_entity.pdbx_description
1 polymer ?
#
loop_
_entity_poly.entity_id
_entity_poly.type
_entity_poly.pdbx_seq_one_letter_code
_entity_poly.pdbx_strand_id
1 'polypeptide(L)'
;MKNVHKTLIMAAITGALAAAPLAPFAATAYAEGEAWDSNAALGTMRDAAPAEDLPPAPEDLPPAPEDVPPAPEDLPPAPEDLPPAPEAPPAPEAAPEPAPAPAPVKKAYSVNWDAIAQCESGGNWSINTGNGFVGGLQFTPSTWHANGGSGSPANASREEQIRVAENVLRTQGIGAWPVCGRRG
;
A
#
# COMPACT_ATOMS: atom_id res chain seq x y z
N MET A 1 1.97 24.82 -48.39
CA MET A 1 1.35 25.96 -47.67
C MET A 1 1.76 25.80 -46.20
N LYS A 2 2.91 26.34 -45.82
CA LYS A 2 3.09 27.58 -45.03
C LYS A 2 2.49 27.52 -43.61
N ASN A 3 3.32 27.03 -42.68
CA ASN A 3 3.73 27.64 -41.42
C ASN A 3 2.66 27.97 -40.36
N VAL A 4 2.42 27.05 -39.41
CA VAL A 4 1.85 27.40 -38.10
C VAL A 4 2.99 27.68 -37.13
N HIS A 5 2.99 28.93 -36.63
CA HIS A 5 4.09 29.57 -35.93
C HIS A 5 4.30 29.01 -34.52
N LYS A 6 5.55 28.59 -34.30
CA LYS A 6 6.20 28.28 -33.03
C LYS A 6 6.26 29.58 -32.20
N THR A 7 5.34 29.74 -31.24
CA THR A 7 5.38 30.86 -30.28
C THR A 7 5.86 30.32 -28.93
N LEU A 8 7.18 30.27 -28.78
CA LEU A 8 7.88 30.07 -27.51
C LEU A 8 7.94 31.44 -26.81
N ILE A 9 7.03 31.67 -25.86
CA ILE A 9 7.16 32.80 -24.93
C ILE A 9 8.08 32.35 -23.79
N MET A 10 9.38 32.60 -23.97
CA MET A 10 10.37 32.52 -22.91
C MET A 10 10.22 33.74 -22.01
N ALA A 11 9.53 33.60 -20.88
CA ALA A 11 9.59 34.58 -19.80
C ALA A 11 10.90 34.39 -19.03
N ALA A 12 11.88 35.25 -19.31
CA ALA A 12 13.08 35.38 -18.50
C ALA A 12 12.70 35.99 -17.14
N ILE A 13 12.57 35.16 -16.12
CA ILE A 13 12.43 35.61 -14.73
C ILE A 13 13.83 36.00 -14.26
N THR A 14 14.15 37.29 -14.38
CA THR A 14 15.31 37.90 -13.74
C THR A 14 15.02 37.99 -12.24
N GLY A 15 15.22 36.88 -11.52
CA GLY A 15 15.13 36.82 -10.07
C GLY A 15 16.38 37.43 -9.44
N ALA A 16 16.20 38.56 -8.75
CA ALA A 16 17.24 39.17 -7.92
C ALA A 16 17.65 38.22 -6.78
N LEU A 17 18.93 37.85 -6.74
CA LEU A 17 19.58 37.21 -5.61
C LEU A 17 19.68 38.22 -4.45
N ALA A 18 18.72 38.17 -3.53
CA ALA A 18 18.90 38.75 -2.20
C ALA A 18 19.69 37.74 -1.35
N ALA A 19 20.98 38.02 -1.17
CA ALA A 19 21.80 37.33 -0.18
C ALA A 19 21.31 37.70 1.22
N ALA A 20 20.61 36.77 1.87
CA ALA A 20 20.33 36.86 3.30
C ALA A 20 21.59 36.42 4.08
N PRO A 21 21.94 37.11 5.18
CA PRO A 21 23.12 36.79 5.97
C PRO A 21 22.97 35.43 6.65
N LEU A 22 24.03 34.62 6.55
CA LEU A 22 24.22 33.39 7.31
C LEU A 22 24.25 33.73 8.80
N ALA A 23 23.18 33.41 9.52
CA ALA A 23 23.24 33.28 10.96
C ALA A 23 23.96 31.96 11.29
N PRO A 24 24.94 31.96 12.21
CA PRO A 24 25.54 30.73 12.68
C PRO A 24 24.49 29.98 13.52
N PHE A 25 23.99 28.86 13.00
CA PHE A 25 23.32 27.89 13.85
C PHE A 25 24.37 27.30 14.78
N ALA A 26 24.39 27.83 16.00
CA ALA A 26 25.07 27.23 17.12
C ALA A 26 24.62 25.78 17.24
N ALA A 27 25.59 24.86 17.18
CA ALA A 27 25.42 23.48 17.54
C ALA A 27 25.04 23.40 19.02
N THR A 28 23.75 23.25 19.31
CA THR A 28 23.31 22.62 20.54
C THR A 28 23.50 21.13 20.36
N ALA A 29 24.56 20.61 20.97
CA ALA A 29 24.68 19.21 21.29
C ALA A 29 23.45 18.78 22.10
N TYR A 30 22.73 17.77 21.62
CA TYR A 30 21.86 16.96 22.47
C TYR A 30 22.52 15.60 22.56
N ALA A 31 23.08 15.37 23.74
CA ALA A 31 23.59 14.11 24.19
C ALA A 31 22.46 13.06 24.23
N GLU A 32 22.85 11.83 23.88
CA GLU A 32 22.47 10.59 24.57
C GLU A 32 21.06 10.03 24.36
N GLY A 33 21.04 8.71 24.12
CA GLY A 33 19.85 7.95 23.81
C GLY A 33 18.94 7.80 25.02
N GLU A 34 17.65 7.95 24.77
CA GLU A 34 16.61 7.50 25.69
C GLU A 34 16.06 6.18 25.15
N ALA A 35 16.49 5.11 25.83
CA ALA A 35 15.76 3.86 25.86
C ALA A 35 14.30 4.16 26.22
N TRP A 36 13.37 3.55 25.50
CA TRP A 36 11.94 3.73 25.73
C TRP A 36 11.57 3.19 27.12
N ASP A 37 11.39 4.10 28.08
CA ASP A 37 10.79 3.80 29.38
C ASP A 37 9.28 3.56 29.17
N SER A 38 8.87 2.30 29.31
CA SER A 38 7.49 1.86 29.06
C SER A 38 6.50 2.27 30.16
N ASN A 39 6.94 2.96 31.22
CA ASN A 39 6.09 3.32 32.36
C ASN A 39 5.66 4.80 32.38
N ALA A 40 6.18 5.66 31.49
CA ALA A 40 5.70 7.05 31.36
C ALA A 40 4.26 7.15 30.79
N ALA A 41 3.78 6.10 30.11
CA ALA A 41 2.44 6.07 29.51
C ALA A 41 1.28 5.84 30.51
N LEU A 42 1.56 5.58 31.80
CA LEU A 42 0.50 5.36 32.80
C LEU A 42 0.17 6.61 33.63
N GLY A 43 0.83 7.75 33.37
CA GLY A 43 0.72 8.96 34.19
C GLY A 43 -0.42 9.94 33.89
N THR A 44 -1.12 9.84 32.76
CA THR A 44 -2.09 10.88 32.34
C THR A 44 -3.48 10.37 31.96
N MET A 45 -3.80 9.11 32.20
CA MET A 45 -5.15 8.56 32.03
C MET A 45 -6.14 8.94 33.16
N ARG A 46 -5.97 10.12 33.77
CA ARG A 46 -6.83 10.63 34.86
C ARG A 46 -7.81 11.72 34.43
N ASP A 47 -7.81 12.12 33.16
CA ASP A 47 -8.84 12.96 32.56
C ASP A 47 -9.45 12.25 31.34
N ALA A 48 -10.10 11.11 31.60
CA ALA A 48 -11.04 10.52 30.65
C ALA A 48 -12.31 11.39 30.64
N ALA A 49 -12.69 11.86 29.46
CA ALA A 49 -13.98 12.50 29.22
C ALA A 49 -15.13 11.58 29.72
N PRO A 50 -16.22 12.15 30.27
CA PRO A 50 -17.35 11.34 30.72
C PRO A 50 -17.97 10.56 29.55
N ALA A 51 -18.44 9.35 29.83
CA ALA A 51 -18.95 8.35 28.89
C ALA A 51 -20.29 8.72 28.20
N GLU A 52 -20.60 10.01 28.08
CA GLU A 52 -21.90 10.52 27.64
C GLU A 52 -21.94 10.85 26.13
N ASP A 53 -20.80 10.73 25.42
CA ASP A 53 -20.65 11.13 24.00
C ASP A 53 -20.27 9.94 23.10
N LEU A 54 -20.92 8.79 23.31
CA LEU A 54 -20.94 7.71 22.32
C LEU A 54 -22.21 7.84 21.50
N PRO A 55 -22.13 7.86 20.15
CA PRO A 55 -23.32 7.85 19.32
C PRO A 55 -24.14 6.58 19.61
N PRO A 56 -25.49 6.68 19.65
CA PRO A 56 -26.32 5.51 19.89
C PRO A 56 -26.07 4.47 18.79
N ALA A 57 -26.14 3.19 19.18
CA ALA A 57 -26.12 2.10 18.22
C ALA A 57 -27.26 2.29 17.19
N PRO A 58 -27.06 1.95 15.90
CA PRO A 58 -28.12 2.04 14.92
C PRO A 58 -29.28 1.12 15.35
N GLU A 59 -30.44 1.71 15.64
CA GLU A 59 -31.63 0.99 16.12
C GLU A 59 -32.32 0.18 15.00
N ASP A 60 -31.95 0.42 13.74
CA ASP A 60 -32.55 -0.20 12.55
C ASP A 60 -31.60 -1.21 11.89
N LEU A 61 -31.19 -2.24 12.62
CA LEU A 61 -30.65 -3.44 11.97
C LEU A 61 -31.82 -4.22 11.35
N PRO A 62 -31.77 -4.55 10.04
CA PRO A 62 -32.83 -5.33 9.42
C PRO A 62 -32.94 -6.69 10.14
N PRO A 63 -34.17 -7.22 10.35
CA PRO A 63 -34.33 -8.53 10.94
C PRO A 63 -33.62 -9.58 10.07
N ALA A 64 -33.05 -10.59 10.72
CA ALA A 64 -32.53 -11.75 10.01
C ALA A 64 -33.66 -12.35 9.15
N PRO A 65 -33.38 -12.81 7.92
CA PRO A 65 -34.39 -13.46 7.09
C PRO A 65 -34.90 -14.72 7.81
N GLU A 66 -36.19 -14.75 8.14
CA GLU A 66 -36.81 -15.87 8.85
C GLU A 66 -37.04 -17.09 7.94
N ASP A 67 -36.94 -16.91 6.62
CA ASP A 67 -37.18 -17.95 5.61
C ASP A 67 -35.88 -18.41 4.95
N VAL A 68 -35.00 -19.05 5.72
CA VAL A 68 -33.93 -19.87 5.13
C VAL A 68 -34.57 -21.22 4.76
N PRO A 69 -34.64 -21.59 3.47
CA PRO A 69 -35.22 -22.88 3.08
C PRO A 69 -34.42 -24.01 3.72
N PRO A 70 -35.09 -25.08 4.20
CA PRO A 70 -34.39 -26.24 4.74
C PRO A 70 -33.46 -26.83 3.67
N ALA A 71 -32.33 -27.37 4.10
CA ALA A 71 -31.46 -28.14 3.22
C ALA A 71 -32.29 -29.28 2.57
N PRO A 72 -32.10 -29.57 1.28
CA PRO A 72 -32.80 -30.67 0.64
C PRO A 72 -32.43 -31.98 1.34
N GLU A 73 -33.43 -32.67 1.90
CA GLU A 73 -33.24 -33.93 2.65
C GLU A 73 -32.98 -35.12 1.70
N ASP A 74 -33.26 -34.96 0.40
CA ASP A 74 -33.12 -35.99 -0.63
C ASP A 74 -31.87 -35.80 -1.49
N LEU A 75 -30.69 -35.85 -0.88
CA LEU A 75 -29.47 -36.12 -1.64
C LEU A 75 -29.41 -37.62 -1.95
N PRO A 76 -29.29 -38.02 -3.22
CA PRO A 76 -29.19 -39.44 -3.56
C PRO A 76 -27.95 -40.04 -2.89
N PRO A 77 -28.02 -41.30 -2.42
CA PRO A 77 -26.84 -41.97 -1.89
C PRO A 77 -25.76 -42.03 -2.97
N ALA A 78 -24.50 -41.93 -2.53
CA ALA A 78 -23.37 -42.15 -3.43
C ALA A 78 -23.50 -43.54 -4.07
N PRO A 79 -23.19 -43.70 -5.37
CA PRO A 79 -23.26 -44.99 -6.02
C PRO A 79 -22.29 -45.97 -5.34
N GLU A 80 -22.82 -47.08 -4.82
CA GLU A 80 -22.04 -48.10 -4.11
C GLU A 80 -21.19 -48.98 -5.05
N ASP A 81 -21.44 -48.92 -6.36
CA ASP A 81 -20.77 -49.71 -7.39
C ASP A 81 -19.81 -48.89 -8.26
N LEU A 82 -18.91 -48.12 -7.62
CA LEU A 82 -17.75 -47.59 -8.35
C LEU A 82 -16.74 -48.74 -8.54
N PRO A 83 -16.26 -49.00 -9.77
CA PRO A 83 -15.24 -50.02 -9.99
C PRO A 83 -14.00 -49.69 -9.17
N PRO A 84 -13.28 -50.70 -8.65
CA PRO A 84 -12.02 -50.47 -7.96
C PRO A 84 -11.08 -49.70 -8.89
N ALA A 85 -10.47 -48.64 -8.37
CA ALA A 85 -9.45 -47.90 -9.10
C ALA A 85 -8.35 -48.88 -9.57
N PRO A 86 -7.86 -48.77 -10.81
CA PRO A 86 -6.78 -49.63 -11.27
C PRO A 86 -5.58 -49.50 -10.32
N GLU A 87 -4.97 -50.63 -9.96
CA GLU A 87 -3.75 -50.63 -9.14
C GLU A 87 -2.69 -49.76 -9.82
N ALA A 88 -2.29 -48.69 -9.13
CA ALA A 88 -1.25 -47.80 -9.60
C ALA A 88 0.07 -48.59 -9.70
N PRO A 89 0.89 -48.38 -10.75
CA PRO A 89 2.22 -48.96 -10.80
C PRO A 89 3.03 -48.52 -9.56
N PRO A 90 3.99 -49.34 -9.08
CA PRO A 90 4.83 -48.95 -7.96
C PRO A 90 5.52 -47.63 -8.28
N ALA A 91 5.34 -46.64 -7.40
CA ALA A 91 5.97 -45.34 -7.52
C ALA A 91 7.50 -45.53 -7.58
N PRO A 92 8.23 -44.79 -8.44
CA PRO A 92 9.68 -44.77 -8.35
C PRO A 92 10.08 -44.28 -6.94
N GLU A 93 11.08 -44.93 -6.34
CA GLU A 93 11.62 -44.58 -5.02
C GLU A 93 11.91 -43.07 -4.97
N ALA A 94 11.10 -42.34 -4.19
CA ALA A 94 11.07 -40.89 -4.21
C ALA A 94 12.38 -40.31 -3.65
N ALA A 95 13.10 -39.59 -4.50
CA ALA A 95 14.09 -38.62 -4.02
C ALA A 95 13.39 -37.64 -3.04
N PRO A 96 14.10 -37.13 -2.02
CA PRO A 96 13.50 -36.19 -1.07
C PRO A 96 12.96 -34.96 -1.81
N GLU A 97 11.64 -34.77 -1.78
CA GLU A 97 11.01 -33.58 -2.32
C GLU A 97 11.47 -32.35 -1.51
N PRO A 98 11.86 -31.24 -2.17
CA PRO A 98 12.21 -30.02 -1.47
C PRO A 98 11.00 -29.52 -0.67
N ALA A 99 11.23 -29.17 0.60
CA ALA A 99 10.18 -28.66 1.47
C ALA A 99 9.44 -27.47 0.83
N PRO A 100 8.12 -27.32 1.06
CA PRO A 100 7.35 -26.22 0.49
C PRO A 100 7.93 -24.88 0.93
N ALA A 101 8.13 -23.98 -0.03
CA ALA A 101 8.60 -22.63 0.24
C ALA A 101 7.60 -21.88 1.16
N PRO A 102 8.07 -21.03 2.08
CA PRO A 102 7.20 -20.26 2.96
C PRO A 102 6.28 -19.35 2.12
N ALA A 103 5.00 -19.30 2.50
CA ALA A 103 4.04 -18.38 1.88
C ALA A 103 4.47 -16.91 2.11
N PRO A 104 4.26 -16.02 1.14
CA PRO A 104 4.65 -14.62 1.28
C PRO A 104 3.85 -13.96 2.41
N VAL A 105 4.57 -13.40 3.39
CA VAL A 105 3.97 -12.66 4.49
C VAL A 105 3.49 -11.31 3.97
N LYS A 106 2.17 -11.08 3.97
CA LYS A 106 1.61 -9.78 3.59
C LYS A 106 1.76 -8.81 4.76
N LYS A 107 2.56 -7.75 4.58
CA LYS A 107 2.64 -6.64 5.53
C LYS A 107 1.33 -5.85 5.49
N ALA A 108 0.73 -5.59 6.66
CA ALA A 108 -0.47 -4.77 6.76
C ALA A 108 -0.07 -3.29 6.72
N TYR A 109 -0.57 -2.57 5.72
CA TYR A 109 -0.46 -1.12 5.59
C TYR A 109 -1.84 -0.52 5.86
N SER A 110 -1.90 0.73 6.34
CA SER A 110 -3.19 1.42 6.52
C SER A 110 -3.86 1.76 5.19
N VAL A 111 -3.09 1.79 4.10
CA VAL A 111 -3.55 2.02 2.72
C VAL A 111 -3.40 0.73 1.92
N ASN A 112 -4.42 0.35 1.17
CA ASN A 112 -4.37 -0.74 0.21
C ASN A 112 -3.67 -0.28 -1.09
N TRP A 113 -2.34 -0.34 -1.07
CA TRP A 113 -1.49 0.03 -2.20
C TRP A 113 -1.69 -0.82 -3.45
N ASP A 114 -2.15 -2.07 -3.32
CA ASP A 114 -2.46 -2.88 -4.49
C ASP A 114 -3.67 -2.33 -5.25
N ALA A 115 -4.69 -1.87 -4.54
CA ALA A 115 -5.86 -1.26 -5.17
C ALA A 115 -5.51 0.06 -5.88
N ILE A 116 -4.59 0.85 -5.30
CA ILE A 116 -4.05 2.05 -5.95
C ILE A 116 -3.23 1.66 -7.18
N ALA A 117 -2.30 0.71 -7.07
CA ALA A 117 -1.51 0.24 -8.21
C ALA A 117 -2.38 -0.34 -9.33
N GLN A 118 -3.46 -1.04 -8.98
CA GLN A 118 -4.43 -1.54 -9.95
C GLN A 118 -5.11 -0.41 -10.72
N CYS A 119 -5.39 0.70 -10.06
CA CYS A 119 -5.94 1.89 -10.70
C CYS A 119 -4.91 2.66 -11.53
N GLU A 120 -3.68 2.79 -11.02
CA GLU A 120 -2.63 3.62 -11.59
C GLU A 120 -1.94 2.97 -12.80
N SER A 121 -1.61 1.68 -12.70
CA SER A 121 -0.84 0.97 -13.72
C SER A 121 -1.49 -0.32 -14.21
N GLY A 122 -2.72 -0.63 -13.78
CA GLY A 122 -3.32 -1.93 -13.99
C GLY A 122 -2.68 -3.04 -13.15
N GLY A 123 -1.95 -2.69 -12.09
CA GLY A 123 -1.26 -3.63 -11.20
C GLY A 123 0.14 -4.03 -11.68
N ASN A 124 0.64 -3.40 -12.75
CA ASN A 124 1.99 -3.65 -13.25
C ASN A 124 3.02 -2.82 -12.48
N TRP A 125 3.74 -3.46 -11.56
CA TRP A 125 4.77 -2.83 -10.72
C TRP A 125 6.06 -2.46 -11.47
N SER A 126 6.30 -3.04 -12.65
CA SER A 126 7.49 -2.79 -13.47
C SER A 126 7.20 -1.93 -14.69
N ILE A 127 6.05 -1.24 -14.73
CA ILE A 127 5.68 -0.44 -15.89
C ILE A 127 6.63 0.76 -16.07
N ASN A 128 7.06 0.97 -17.31
CA ASN A 128 7.78 2.16 -17.75
C ASN A 128 7.45 2.42 -19.22
N THR A 129 6.40 3.20 -19.47
CA THR A 129 5.92 3.51 -20.84
C THR A 129 6.61 4.73 -21.45
N GLY A 130 7.46 5.43 -20.68
CA GLY A 130 8.05 6.69 -21.09
C GLY A 130 7.12 7.91 -20.98
N ASN A 131 5.99 7.79 -20.26
CA ASN A 131 5.05 8.90 -20.01
C ASN A 131 5.46 9.84 -18.85
N GLY A 132 6.65 9.64 -18.27
CA GLY A 132 7.16 10.42 -17.13
C GLY A 132 6.80 9.87 -15.74
N PHE A 133 5.95 8.83 -15.69
CA PHE A 133 5.60 8.10 -14.48
C PHE A 133 6.08 6.66 -14.57
N VAL A 134 6.51 6.10 -13.45
CA VAL A 134 7.22 4.83 -13.43
C VAL A 134 6.75 3.96 -12.26
N GLY A 135 6.63 2.65 -12.51
CA GLY A 135 6.27 1.66 -11.50
C GLY A 135 4.77 1.58 -11.21
N GLY A 136 4.40 0.69 -10.28
CA GLY A 136 3.01 0.35 -9.99
C GLY A 136 2.17 1.52 -9.48
N LEU A 137 2.81 2.41 -8.71
CA LEU A 137 2.16 3.57 -8.10
C LEU A 137 2.40 4.86 -8.90
N GLN A 138 2.91 4.73 -10.13
CA GLN A 138 3.12 5.83 -11.07
C GLN A 138 3.90 7.01 -10.44
N PHE A 139 5.10 6.73 -9.93
CA PHE A 139 5.96 7.76 -9.37
C PHE A 139 6.62 8.60 -10.47
N THR A 140 6.78 9.91 -10.23
CA THR A 140 7.78 10.69 -10.97
C THR A 140 9.17 10.39 -10.42
N PRO A 141 10.25 10.50 -11.23
CA PRO A 141 11.61 10.29 -10.75
C PRO A 141 12.00 11.26 -9.61
N SER A 142 11.49 12.49 -9.61
CA SER A 142 11.78 13.47 -8.55
C SER A 142 11.13 13.06 -7.23
N THR A 143 9.84 12.70 -7.23
CA THR A 143 9.13 12.25 -6.03
C THR A 143 9.73 10.96 -5.48
N TRP A 144 10.10 10.02 -6.36
CA TRP A 144 10.77 8.78 -5.99
C TRP A 144 12.04 9.04 -5.15
N HIS A 145 12.96 9.83 -5.70
CA HIS A 145 14.23 10.12 -5.03
C HIS A 145 14.04 10.98 -3.77
N ALA A 146 13.13 11.95 -3.81
CA ALA A 146 12.84 12.81 -2.66
C ALA A 146 12.29 12.02 -1.45
N ASN A 147 11.66 10.87 -1.69
CA ASN A 147 11.08 10.02 -0.65
C ASN A 147 11.94 8.78 -0.33
N GLY A 148 13.22 8.83 -0.72
CA GLY A 148 14.23 7.84 -0.36
C GLY A 148 14.25 6.62 -1.26
N GLY A 149 13.63 6.69 -2.44
CA GLY A 149 13.81 5.70 -3.49
C GLY A 149 15.14 5.88 -4.20
N SER A 150 15.73 4.79 -4.70
CA SER A 150 16.95 4.80 -5.51
C SER A 150 16.72 4.17 -6.87
N GLY A 151 17.42 4.65 -7.90
CA GLY A 151 17.27 4.12 -9.26
C GLY A 151 15.87 4.35 -9.84
N SER A 152 15.40 3.42 -10.67
CA SER A 152 14.07 3.50 -11.30
C SER A 152 13.03 2.72 -10.49
N PRO A 153 11.83 3.28 -10.22
CA PRO A 153 10.73 2.56 -9.57
C PRO A 153 10.38 1.24 -10.27
N ALA A 154 10.44 1.18 -11.61
CA ALA A 154 10.11 -0.02 -12.37
C ALA A 154 11.07 -1.20 -12.12
N ASN A 155 12.29 -0.90 -11.66
CA ASN A 155 13.29 -1.90 -11.29
C ASN A 155 13.28 -2.22 -9.78
N ALA A 156 12.52 -1.46 -9.00
CA ALA A 156 12.35 -1.70 -7.57
C ALA A 156 11.25 -2.74 -7.33
N SER A 157 11.39 -3.53 -6.26
CA SER A 157 10.33 -4.45 -5.86
C SER A 157 9.05 -3.69 -5.51
N ARG A 158 7.93 -4.40 -5.56
CA ARG A 158 6.64 -3.89 -5.09
C ARG A 158 6.75 -3.33 -3.66
N GLU A 159 7.40 -4.07 -2.77
CA GLU A 159 7.55 -3.70 -1.36
C GLU A 159 8.39 -2.43 -1.19
N GLU A 160 9.41 -2.25 -2.02
CA GLU A 160 10.23 -1.05 -2.02
C GLU A 160 9.44 0.16 -2.54
N GLN A 161 8.62 -0.04 -3.56
CA GLN A 161 7.71 1.00 -4.04
C GLN A 161 6.69 1.42 -2.98
N ILE A 162 6.12 0.45 -2.26
CA ILE A 162 5.20 0.70 -1.15
C ILE A 162 5.92 1.43 0.00
N ARG A 163 7.16 1.05 0.34
CA ARG A 163 7.94 1.75 1.37
C ARG A 163 8.12 3.23 1.02
N VAL A 164 8.41 3.56 -0.23
CA VAL A 164 8.51 4.95 -0.68
C VAL A 164 7.14 5.63 -0.70
N ALA A 165 6.08 4.91 -1.03
CA ALA A 165 4.71 5.41 -0.99
C ALA A 165 4.27 5.80 0.42
N GLU A 166 4.65 5.00 1.43
CA GLU A 166 4.42 5.32 2.85
C GLU A 166 5.14 6.62 3.28
N ASN A 167 6.32 6.89 2.74
CA ASN A 167 7.01 8.16 2.97
C ASN A 167 6.29 9.34 2.32
N VAL A 168 5.75 9.16 1.12
CA VAL A 168 4.90 10.16 0.45
C VAL A 168 3.62 10.38 1.25
N LEU A 169 2.96 9.31 1.69
CA LEU A 169 1.74 9.37 2.50
C LEU A 169 1.96 10.19 3.77
N ARG A 170 3.09 10.00 4.45
CA ARG A 170 3.43 10.77 5.66
C ARG A 170 3.62 12.27 5.41
N THR A 171 4.08 12.66 4.22
CA THR A 171 4.42 14.06 3.91
C THR A 171 3.30 14.80 3.18
N GLN A 172 2.57 14.12 2.30
CA GLN A 172 1.59 14.69 1.38
C GLN A 172 0.17 14.14 1.60
N GLY A 173 0.02 13.10 2.41
CA GLY A 173 -1.23 12.38 2.57
C GLY A 173 -1.63 11.58 1.32
N ILE A 174 -2.81 10.98 1.37
CA ILE A 174 -3.35 10.17 0.26
C ILE A 174 -3.63 11.00 -1.00
N GLY A 175 -3.69 12.34 -0.87
CA GLY A 175 -3.90 13.29 -1.95
C GLY A 175 -2.79 13.31 -3.02
N ALA A 176 -1.63 12.69 -2.74
CA ALA A 176 -0.61 12.45 -3.77
C ALA A 176 -1.11 11.51 -4.89
N TRP A 177 -2.15 10.71 -4.62
CA TRP A 177 -2.89 9.91 -5.60
C TRP A 177 -4.34 10.43 -5.67
N PRO A 178 -4.61 11.59 -6.30
CA PRO A 178 -5.88 12.30 -6.17
C PRO A 178 -7.09 11.51 -6.72
N VAL A 179 -6.87 10.69 -7.75
CA VAL A 179 -7.93 9.90 -8.38
C VAL A 179 -7.97 8.47 -7.83
N CYS A 180 -6.81 7.83 -7.70
CA CYS A 180 -6.70 6.42 -7.31
C CYS A 180 -6.61 6.20 -5.81
N GLY A 181 -6.18 7.18 -5.03
CA GLY A 181 -5.98 7.06 -3.57
C GLY A 181 -7.24 6.67 -2.80
N ARG A 182 -8.43 7.12 -3.26
CA ARG A 182 -9.74 6.73 -2.68
C ARG A 182 -10.12 5.26 -2.86
N ARG A 183 -9.35 4.50 -3.65
CA ARG A 183 -9.55 3.05 -3.87
C ARG A 183 -8.71 2.21 -2.90
N GLY A 184 -7.74 2.85 -2.25
CA GLY A 184 -6.85 2.24 -1.27
C GLY A 184 -7.31 2.46 0.16
#